data_AF-A0A2V2D686-F1
#
_entry.id   AF-A0A2V2D686-F1
#
_cell.length_a   1.000
_cell.length_b   1.000
_cell.length_c   1.000
_cell.angle_alpha   90.00
_cell.angle_beta   90.00
_cell.angle_gamma   90.00
#
_symmetry.space_group_name_H-M   'P 1'
#
loop_
_entity.id
_entity.type
_entity.pdbx_description
1 polymer ?
#
loop_
_entity_poly.entity_id
_entity_poly.type
_entity_poly.pdbx_seq_one_letter_code
_entity_poly.pdbx_strand_id
1 'polypeptide(L)'
;MVIDLKYGLIGEKLGHSFSAEIHGRIGRYDRTESEGYDYCLAEISSGELDSFMRIRDFLGINVTIPYKQYVIPYLDEIDETAEKIGAVNTIVNRGGRLFGYNTDFGGMRSLIRKNNLELRGKKVLILGSGGTSKTAYAVARSLEASEIICVSRSGRNGAVTYDEMYSVHSDAEIIINTTPCGMFPNAEGIPVNLERFSKLSGVVDAIFNPLATKLVRRARELGIPACGGLYMLVVQAVLAYGHFFGKEYNSALADRIYSELFSEKQNIVLIGMPGCGKTTIGKLIAQSCGKTFVDTDSMITGKTGMTVNDIFKKYGENEFRKLESEAVREASEKVGQVIATGGGAVLRSENVDALRMNGRIYFLDRPVDMLVPTQDRPLACSAEAIRKRYEERLPIYLSAADEVVSMTEDALQNAKSIENRHFMLC
;
A
#
# COMPACT_ATOMS: atom_id res chain seq x y z
N MET A 1 16.39 -28.86 6.89
CA MET A 1 14.95 -29.00 6.64
C MET A 1 14.77 -29.09 5.13
N VAL A 2 14.08 -30.11 4.60
CA VAL A 2 13.75 -30.13 3.16
C VAL A 2 12.48 -29.30 3.02
N ILE A 3 12.60 -28.11 2.46
CA ILE A 3 11.46 -27.27 2.11
C ILE A 3 11.06 -27.68 0.69
N ASP A 4 9.88 -28.27 0.51
CA ASP A 4 9.35 -28.60 -0.82
C ASP A 4 8.92 -27.29 -1.51
N LEU A 5 9.87 -26.62 -2.16
CA LEU A 5 9.70 -25.29 -2.77
C LEU A 5 10.15 -25.32 -4.23
N LYS A 6 9.24 -25.58 -5.17
CA LYS A 6 9.55 -25.46 -6.60
C LYS A 6 9.68 -24.00 -7.03
N TYR A 7 8.68 -23.19 -6.65
CA TYR A 7 8.69 -21.75 -6.86
C TYR A 7 8.33 -21.01 -5.58
N GLY A 8 8.90 -19.83 -5.38
CA GLY A 8 8.51 -19.04 -4.22
C GLY A 8 9.34 -17.83 -3.91
N LEU A 9 9.03 -17.21 -2.79
CA LEU A 9 9.77 -16.08 -2.23
C LEU A 9 10.50 -16.55 -0.98
N ILE A 10 11.82 -16.33 -0.94
CA ILE A 10 12.63 -16.51 0.27
C ILE A 10 12.95 -15.17 0.93
N GLY A 11 12.94 -15.17 2.27
CA GLY A 11 13.30 -14.01 3.10
C GLY A 11 13.30 -14.39 4.57
N GLU A 12 13.71 -13.49 5.45
CA GLU A 12 13.73 -13.79 6.89
C GLU A 12 12.33 -13.67 7.52
N LYS A 13 11.53 -12.69 7.06
CA LYS A 13 10.13 -12.48 7.48
C LYS A 13 9.28 -12.08 6.29
N LEU A 14 8.17 -12.79 6.06
CA LEU A 14 7.35 -12.70 4.83
C LEU A 14 5.86 -12.46 5.07
N GLY A 15 5.39 -12.40 6.32
CA GLY A 15 3.96 -12.38 6.69
C GLY A 15 3.05 -11.30 6.07
N HIS A 16 3.60 -10.29 5.40
CA HIS A 16 2.84 -9.22 4.73
C HIS A 16 3.05 -9.17 3.21
N SER A 17 3.68 -10.18 2.61
CA SER A 17 3.96 -10.19 1.18
C SER A 17 2.72 -10.51 0.34
N PHE A 18 2.47 -9.70 -0.70
CA PHE A 18 1.46 -10.01 -1.72
C PHE A 18 2.01 -10.89 -2.86
N SER A 19 3.28 -11.29 -2.81
CA SER A 19 3.93 -12.04 -3.90
C SER A 19 3.20 -13.34 -4.24
N ALA A 20 2.84 -14.17 -3.26
CA ALA A 20 2.15 -15.43 -3.53
C ALA A 20 0.79 -15.22 -4.22
N GLU A 21 0.04 -14.20 -3.80
CA GLU A 21 -1.23 -13.84 -4.45
C GLU A 21 -1.03 -13.36 -5.89
N ILE A 22 -0.03 -12.50 -6.11
CA ILE A 22 0.32 -11.98 -7.44
C ILE A 22 0.73 -13.13 -8.36
N HIS A 23 1.64 -14.00 -7.93
CA HIS A 23 2.08 -15.17 -8.71
C HIS A 23 0.93 -16.16 -8.97
N GLY A 24 0.02 -16.35 -8.00
CA GLY A 24 -1.19 -17.14 -8.20
C GLY A 24 -2.15 -16.54 -9.24
N ARG A 25 -2.17 -15.21 -9.44
CA ARG A 25 -2.90 -14.58 -10.56
C ARG A 25 -2.18 -14.76 -11.89
N ILE A 26 -0.86 -14.60 -11.91
CA ILE A 26 -0.03 -14.81 -13.11
C ILE A 26 -0.28 -16.22 -13.67
N GLY A 27 -0.18 -17.26 -12.83
CA GLY A 27 -0.42 -18.65 -13.25
C GLY A 27 -1.85 -18.90 -13.76
N ARG A 28 -2.87 -18.26 -13.16
CA ARG A 28 -4.27 -18.37 -13.61
C ARG A 28 -4.52 -17.75 -14.99
N TYR A 29 -3.85 -16.63 -15.29
CA TYR A 29 -4.02 -15.93 -16.56
C TYR A 29 -3.17 -16.51 -17.69
N ASP A 30 -1.96 -16.98 -17.37
CA ASP A 30 -1.09 -17.66 -18.33
C ASP A 30 -1.25 -19.18 -18.25
N ARG A 31 -2.33 -19.69 -18.86
CA ARG A 31 -2.71 -21.12 -18.84
C ARG A 31 -1.85 -22.03 -19.73
N THR A 32 -0.84 -21.49 -20.42
CA THR A 32 -0.12 -22.23 -21.46
C THR A 32 0.93 -23.19 -20.90
N GLU A 33 1.54 -22.85 -19.75
CA GLU A 33 2.65 -23.61 -19.14
C GLU A 33 2.62 -23.59 -17.59
N SER A 34 1.54 -23.09 -16.99
CA SER A 34 1.40 -22.93 -15.53
C SER A 34 0.85 -24.16 -14.81
N GLU A 35 0.65 -25.29 -15.50
CA GLU A 35 0.26 -26.53 -14.83
C GLU A 35 1.34 -26.93 -13.80
N GLY A 36 0.95 -26.94 -12.52
CA GLY A 36 1.88 -27.19 -11.41
C GLY A 36 2.70 -25.98 -10.96
N TYR A 37 2.37 -24.75 -11.39
CA TYR A 37 2.97 -23.53 -10.86
C TYR A 37 2.39 -23.19 -9.48
N ASP A 38 2.98 -23.76 -8.44
CA ASP A 38 2.71 -23.43 -7.05
C ASP A 38 3.81 -22.52 -6.49
N TYR A 39 3.43 -21.32 -6.06
CA TYR A 39 4.35 -20.30 -5.56
C TYR A 39 4.13 -20.07 -4.07
N CYS A 40 5.13 -20.43 -3.27
CA CYS A 40 5.03 -20.39 -1.81
C CYS A 40 5.92 -19.31 -1.18
N LEU A 41 5.57 -18.89 0.03
CA LEU A 41 6.45 -18.06 0.86
C LEU A 41 7.26 -18.99 1.76
N ALA A 42 8.58 -18.82 1.78
CA ALA A 42 9.49 -19.60 2.60
C ALA A 42 10.34 -18.66 3.48
N GLU A 43 10.02 -18.61 4.77
CA GLU A 43 10.87 -17.92 5.74
C GLU A 43 12.10 -18.80 6.03
N ILE A 44 13.27 -18.27 5.71
CA ILE A 44 14.56 -18.94 5.88
C ILE A 44 15.38 -18.10 6.85
N SER A 45 15.85 -18.69 7.94
CA SER A 45 16.74 -17.99 8.87
C SER A 45 18.14 -17.81 8.29
N SER A 46 18.92 -16.84 8.79
CA SER A 46 20.26 -16.57 8.26
C SER A 46 21.20 -17.78 8.37
N GLY A 47 21.00 -18.64 9.39
CA GLY A 47 21.77 -19.86 9.59
C GLY A 47 21.41 -20.99 8.61
N GLU A 48 20.23 -20.93 7.99
CA GLU A 48 19.75 -21.96 7.05
C GLU A 48 20.04 -21.61 5.59
N LEU A 49 20.28 -20.33 5.28
CA LEU A 49 20.48 -19.83 3.91
C LEU A 49 21.57 -20.59 3.16
N ASP A 50 22.73 -20.83 3.79
CA ASP A 50 23.85 -21.52 3.13
C ASP A 50 23.46 -22.94 2.71
N SER A 51 22.81 -23.69 3.60
CA SER A 51 22.37 -25.05 3.30
C SER A 51 21.29 -25.07 2.21
N PHE A 52 20.30 -24.19 2.28
CA PHE A 52 19.25 -24.06 1.27
C PHE A 52 19.84 -23.77 -0.12
N MET A 53 20.73 -22.79 -0.23
CA MET A 53 21.33 -22.39 -1.51
C MET A 53 22.30 -23.43 -2.10
N ARG A 54 22.93 -24.27 -1.26
CA ARG A 54 23.79 -25.38 -1.72
C ARG A 54 22.99 -26.59 -2.18
N ILE A 55 21.84 -26.85 -1.56
CA ILE A 55 20.96 -27.97 -1.95
C ILE A 55 20.36 -27.73 -3.34
N ARG A 56 20.03 -26.47 -3.68
CA ARG A 56 19.49 -26.08 -5.01
C ARG A 56 18.20 -26.82 -5.39
N ASP A 57 17.42 -27.28 -4.43
CA ASP A 57 16.16 -28.01 -4.66
C ASP A 57 14.97 -27.05 -4.84
N PHE A 58 15.04 -26.29 -5.94
CA PHE A 58 13.99 -25.38 -6.40
C PHE A 58 14.17 -25.13 -7.90
N LEU A 59 13.11 -24.70 -8.60
CA LEU A 59 13.14 -24.34 -10.01
C LEU A 59 13.33 -22.83 -10.22
N GLY A 60 12.65 -22.00 -9.41
CA GLY A 60 12.80 -20.55 -9.49
C GLY A 60 12.31 -19.82 -8.25
N ILE A 61 13.14 -18.96 -7.69
CA ILE A 61 12.80 -18.24 -6.45
C ILE A 61 13.00 -16.74 -6.60
N ASN A 62 12.16 -15.96 -5.92
CA ASN A 62 12.45 -14.58 -5.60
C ASN A 62 13.15 -14.50 -4.25
N VAL A 63 13.96 -13.46 -4.09
CA VAL A 63 14.76 -13.21 -2.89
C VAL A 63 14.44 -11.81 -2.37
N THR A 64 14.03 -11.69 -1.11
CA THR A 64 13.81 -10.40 -0.46
C THR A 64 14.80 -10.16 0.68
N ILE A 65 14.60 -9.07 1.43
CA ILE A 65 15.42 -8.66 2.56
C ILE A 65 15.52 -9.83 3.58
N PRO A 66 16.72 -10.09 4.13
CA PRO A 66 18.00 -9.38 3.91
C PRO A 66 18.88 -10.01 2.81
N TYR A 67 18.40 -11.02 2.08
CA TYR A 67 19.24 -11.97 1.32
C TYR A 67 19.69 -11.55 -0.08
N LYS A 68 19.19 -10.43 -0.63
CA LYS A 68 19.47 -10.02 -2.02
C LYS A 68 20.96 -9.89 -2.39
N GLN A 69 21.84 -9.66 -1.42
CA GLN A 69 23.29 -9.63 -1.61
C GLN A 69 23.95 -10.96 -1.19
N TYR A 70 23.41 -11.61 -0.15
CA TYR A 70 23.96 -12.83 0.42
C TYR A 70 23.81 -14.05 -0.50
N VAL A 71 22.86 -14.03 -1.43
CA VAL A 71 22.68 -15.11 -2.41
C VAL A 71 23.70 -15.08 -3.56
N ILE A 72 24.37 -13.96 -3.80
CA ILE A 72 25.27 -13.75 -4.95
C ILE A 72 26.40 -14.81 -5.03
N PRO A 73 27.11 -15.16 -3.94
CA PRO A 73 28.20 -16.14 -4.00
C PRO A 73 27.78 -17.57 -4.37
N TYR A 74 26.47 -17.88 -4.38
CA TYR A 74 25.96 -19.21 -4.72
C TYR A 74 25.60 -19.35 -6.20
N LEU A 75 25.59 -18.24 -6.95
CA LEU A 75 25.15 -18.18 -8.33
C LEU A 75 26.27 -18.61 -9.28
N ASP A 76 25.91 -19.32 -10.33
CA ASP A 76 26.86 -19.72 -11.38
C ASP A 76 26.95 -18.66 -12.48
N GLU A 77 25.86 -17.93 -12.74
CA GLU A 77 25.78 -16.83 -13.69
C GLU A 77 24.89 -15.70 -13.16
N ILE A 78 25.23 -14.46 -13.49
CA ILE A 78 24.50 -13.26 -13.06
C ILE A 78 24.28 -12.38 -14.29
N ASP A 79 23.04 -11.92 -14.47
CA ASP A 79 22.71 -10.94 -15.51
C ASP A 79 23.50 -9.63 -15.33
N GLU A 80 23.92 -9.02 -16.44
CA GLU A 80 24.74 -7.79 -16.44
C GLU A 80 24.12 -6.66 -15.58
N THR A 81 22.79 -6.52 -15.59
CA THR A 81 22.09 -5.52 -14.79
C THR A 81 22.19 -5.84 -13.31
N ALA A 82 21.99 -7.11 -12.94
CA ALA A 82 22.06 -7.56 -11.55
C ALA A 82 23.48 -7.47 -10.98
N GLU A 83 24.49 -7.77 -11.81
CA GLU A 83 25.91 -7.65 -11.46
C GLU A 83 26.28 -6.19 -11.19
N LYS A 84 25.93 -5.26 -12.11
CA LYS A 84 26.18 -3.82 -11.93
C LYS A 84 25.48 -3.24 -10.70
N ILE A 85 24.27 -3.70 -10.40
CA ILE A 85 23.54 -3.28 -9.19
C ILE A 85 24.18 -3.90 -7.93
N GLY A 86 24.76 -5.10 -8.04
CA GLY A 86 25.28 -5.86 -6.91
C GLY A 86 24.15 -6.32 -5.98
N ALA A 87 23.01 -6.72 -6.55
CA ALA A 87 21.88 -7.32 -5.83
C ALA A 87 21.04 -8.21 -6.76
N VAL A 88 20.60 -9.36 -6.26
CA VAL A 88 19.77 -10.35 -6.97
C VAL A 88 18.47 -10.58 -6.20
N ASN A 89 17.33 -10.44 -6.87
CA ASN A 89 16.00 -10.70 -6.30
C ASN A 89 15.24 -11.83 -7.01
N THR A 90 15.82 -12.43 -8.05
CA THR A 90 15.23 -13.53 -8.83
C THR A 90 16.33 -14.51 -9.21
N ILE A 91 16.12 -15.80 -8.93
CA ILE A 91 17.06 -16.88 -9.23
C ILE A 91 16.32 -17.98 -9.97
N VAL A 92 16.92 -18.48 -11.05
CA VAL A 92 16.40 -19.59 -11.84
C VAL A 92 17.39 -20.74 -11.82
N ASN A 93 16.91 -21.95 -11.52
CA ASN A 93 17.72 -23.16 -11.58
C ASN A 93 17.48 -23.86 -12.92
N ARG A 94 18.54 -23.96 -13.75
CA ARG A 94 18.50 -24.66 -15.03
C ARG A 94 19.45 -25.85 -14.97
N GLY A 95 18.89 -27.02 -14.68
CA GLY A 95 19.65 -28.27 -14.62
C GLY A 95 20.76 -28.27 -13.57
N GLY A 96 20.51 -27.66 -12.40
CA GLY A 96 21.46 -27.55 -11.30
C GLY A 96 22.32 -26.29 -11.32
N ARG A 97 22.26 -25.48 -12.38
CA ARG A 97 22.98 -24.20 -12.49
C ARG A 97 22.07 -23.03 -12.13
N LEU A 98 22.52 -22.15 -11.23
CA LEU A 98 21.77 -21.00 -10.71
C LEU A 98 22.11 -19.72 -11.49
N PHE A 99 21.08 -19.11 -12.06
CA PHE A 99 21.14 -17.85 -12.80
C PHE A 99 20.45 -16.75 -12.00
N GLY A 100 21.15 -15.66 -11.69
CA GLY A 100 20.61 -14.52 -10.94
C GLY A 100 20.23 -13.32 -11.78
N TYR A 101 19.08 -12.71 -11.46
CA TYR A 101 18.52 -11.53 -12.11
C TYR A 101 18.05 -10.49 -11.08
N ASN A 102 17.85 -9.25 -11.54
CA ASN A 102 17.29 -8.15 -10.74
C ASN A 102 16.03 -7.58 -11.43
N THR A 103 14.86 -8.12 -11.08
CA THR A 103 13.57 -7.68 -11.61
C THR A 103 13.03 -6.44 -10.90
N ASP A 104 13.59 -6.05 -9.73
CA ASP A 104 13.28 -4.77 -9.09
C ASP A 104 13.61 -3.59 -10.03
N PHE A 105 14.68 -3.69 -10.83
CA PHE A 105 15.07 -2.66 -11.80
C PHE A 105 13.94 -2.40 -12.80
N GLY A 106 13.42 -3.45 -13.41
CA GLY A 106 12.29 -3.36 -14.34
C GLY A 106 11.01 -2.88 -13.65
N GLY A 107 10.75 -3.34 -12.43
CA GLY A 107 9.61 -2.92 -11.62
C GLY A 107 9.61 -1.43 -11.31
N MET A 108 10.71 -0.92 -10.77
CA MET A 108 10.84 0.50 -10.41
C MET A 108 10.84 1.41 -11.65
N ARG A 109 11.54 1.01 -12.72
CA ARG A 109 11.51 1.75 -13.99
C ARG A 109 10.09 1.87 -14.55
N SER A 110 9.31 0.78 -14.47
CA SER A 110 7.92 0.78 -14.92
C SER A 110 7.00 1.61 -14.04
N LEU A 111 7.22 1.61 -12.72
CA LEU A 111 6.51 2.48 -11.77
C LEU A 111 6.72 3.97 -12.07
N ILE A 112 7.96 4.38 -12.31
CA ILE A 112 8.31 5.76 -12.66
C ILE A 112 7.61 6.17 -13.96
N ARG A 113 7.70 5.33 -15.00
CA ARG A 113 7.10 5.58 -16.31
C ARG A 113 5.57 5.63 -16.27
N LYS A 114 4.90 4.70 -15.58
CA LYS A 114 3.43 4.66 -15.47
C LYS A 114 2.87 5.93 -14.82
N ASN A 115 3.64 6.59 -13.97
CA ASN A 115 3.26 7.84 -13.30
C ASN A 115 3.77 9.09 -14.02
N ASN A 116 4.26 8.97 -15.25
CA ASN A 116 4.76 10.07 -16.09
C ASN A 116 5.83 10.93 -15.38
N LEU A 117 6.66 10.31 -14.54
CA LEU A 117 7.75 11.00 -13.85
C LEU A 117 8.98 11.05 -14.75
N GLU A 118 9.30 12.23 -15.27
CA GLU A 118 10.51 12.47 -16.06
C GLU A 118 11.72 12.63 -15.13
N LEU A 119 12.71 11.75 -15.24
CA LEU A 119 13.98 11.85 -14.50
C LEU A 119 15.11 12.45 -15.35
N ARG A 120 14.97 12.47 -16.68
CA ARG A 120 15.99 12.96 -17.60
C ARG A 120 16.39 14.39 -17.24
N GLY A 121 17.69 14.60 -17.05
CA GLY A 121 18.24 15.91 -16.74
C GLY A 121 17.95 16.41 -15.32
N LYS A 122 17.24 15.63 -14.48
CA LYS A 122 16.83 16.06 -13.15
C LYS A 122 17.77 15.62 -12.04
N LYS A 123 17.74 16.36 -10.94
CA LYS A 123 18.39 16.00 -9.68
C LYS A 123 17.50 15.07 -8.85
N VAL A 124 18.02 13.89 -8.53
CA VAL A 124 17.29 12.80 -7.84
C VAL A 124 17.90 12.54 -6.47
N LEU A 125 17.08 12.56 -5.43
CA LEU A 125 17.45 12.05 -4.11
C LEU A 125 16.95 10.63 -3.92
N ILE A 126 17.81 9.74 -3.44
CA ILE A 126 17.47 8.36 -3.08
C ILE A 126 17.64 8.19 -1.58
N LEU A 127 16.53 8.05 -0.87
CA LEU A 127 16.55 7.87 0.59
C LEU A 127 16.78 6.40 0.92
N GLY A 128 17.87 6.10 1.63
CA GLY A 128 18.25 4.75 2.04
C GLY A 128 19.52 4.23 1.37
N SER A 129 20.05 3.12 1.90
CA SER A 129 21.33 2.53 1.46
C SER A 129 21.28 1.00 1.31
N GLY A 130 20.07 0.42 1.19
CA GLY A 130 19.87 -1.03 1.03
C GLY A 130 19.90 -1.49 -0.43
N GLY A 131 19.56 -2.76 -0.69
CA GLY A 131 19.51 -3.32 -2.06
C GLY A 131 18.59 -2.53 -3.00
N THR A 132 17.42 -2.12 -2.52
CA THR A 132 16.48 -1.28 -3.28
C THR A 132 17.04 0.10 -3.61
N SER A 133 17.90 0.67 -2.75
CA SER A 133 18.60 1.95 -3.03
C SER A 133 19.58 1.80 -4.19
N LYS A 134 20.34 0.70 -4.23
CA LYS A 134 21.23 0.39 -5.37
C LYS A 134 20.45 0.24 -6.68
N THR A 135 19.30 -0.45 -6.63
CA THR A 135 18.40 -0.54 -7.78
C THR A 135 17.88 0.84 -8.20
N ALA A 136 17.43 1.67 -7.26
CA ALA A 136 16.95 3.03 -7.54
C ALA A 136 18.04 3.89 -8.21
N TYR A 137 19.28 3.76 -7.76
CA TYR A 137 20.41 4.47 -8.35
C TYR A 137 20.63 4.03 -9.80
N ALA A 138 20.64 2.73 -10.06
CA ALA A 138 20.77 2.19 -11.42
C ALA A 138 19.62 2.62 -12.33
N VAL A 139 18.38 2.62 -11.81
CA VAL A 139 17.20 3.08 -12.57
C VAL A 139 17.31 4.56 -12.90
N ALA A 140 17.65 5.42 -11.92
CA ALA A 140 17.83 6.86 -12.15
C ALA A 140 18.94 7.15 -13.17
N ARG A 141 20.07 6.41 -13.11
CA ARG A 141 21.12 6.47 -14.14
C ARG A 141 20.60 6.08 -15.53
N SER A 142 19.84 4.98 -15.62
CA SER A 142 19.28 4.49 -16.89
C SER A 142 18.23 5.42 -17.50
N LEU A 143 17.63 6.28 -16.67
CA LEU A 143 16.67 7.31 -17.08
C LEU A 143 17.33 8.68 -17.23
N GLU A 144 18.66 8.73 -17.27
CA GLU A 144 19.45 9.92 -17.61
C GLU A 144 19.26 11.09 -16.64
N ALA A 145 19.09 10.79 -15.34
CA ALA A 145 19.20 11.80 -14.29
C ALA A 145 20.56 12.50 -14.32
N SER A 146 20.56 13.82 -14.16
CA SER A 146 21.78 14.65 -14.24
C SER A 146 22.64 14.52 -13.00
N GLU A 147 21.99 14.45 -11.83
CA GLU A 147 22.62 14.33 -10.52
C GLU A 147 21.82 13.33 -9.67
N ILE A 148 22.50 12.39 -9.03
CA ILE A 148 21.85 11.36 -8.19
C ILE A 148 22.58 11.31 -6.86
N ILE A 149 21.85 11.63 -5.79
CA ILE A 149 22.38 11.72 -4.44
C ILE A 149 21.71 10.67 -3.56
N CYS A 150 22.52 9.76 -3.03
CA CYS A 150 22.06 8.81 -2.02
C CYS A 150 22.08 9.46 -0.65
N VAL A 151 21.03 9.28 0.14
CA VAL A 151 20.87 9.88 1.47
C VAL A 151 20.78 8.76 2.51
N SER A 152 21.58 8.87 3.57
CA SER A 152 21.54 7.92 4.68
C SER A 152 21.71 8.62 6.03
N ARG A 153 21.37 7.93 7.12
CA ARG A 153 21.54 8.49 8.47
C ARG A 153 23.01 8.73 8.84
N SER A 154 23.93 7.91 8.32
CA SER A 154 25.34 7.93 8.71
C SER A 154 26.27 8.59 7.71
N GLY A 155 25.80 8.93 6.50
CA GLY A 155 26.62 9.51 5.43
C GLY A 155 27.74 8.59 4.94
N ARG A 156 27.66 7.27 5.18
CA ARG A 156 28.71 6.32 4.79
C ARG A 156 28.53 5.85 3.34
N ASN A 157 29.60 5.34 2.75
CA ASN A 157 29.61 4.75 1.39
C ASN A 157 29.15 5.72 0.29
N GLY A 158 29.58 6.99 0.37
CA GLY A 158 29.26 8.01 -0.63
C GLY A 158 27.84 8.57 -0.57
N ALA A 159 27.06 8.23 0.47
CA ALA A 159 25.79 8.88 0.74
C ALA A 159 26.00 10.16 1.55
N VAL A 160 25.14 11.16 1.35
CA VAL A 160 25.07 12.36 2.21
C VAL A 160 24.21 12.09 3.44
N THR A 161 24.38 12.91 4.48
CA THR A 161 23.49 12.91 5.65
C THR A 161 22.17 13.61 5.35
N TYR A 162 21.15 13.42 6.20
CA TYR A 162 19.89 14.18 6.07
C TYR A 162 20.09 15.69 6.27
N ASP A 163 20.99 16.11 7.17
CA ASP A 163 21.28 17.53 7.38
C ASP A 163 21.95 18.16 6.15
N GLU A 164 22.89 17.44 5.55
CA GLU A 164 23.55 17.85 4.30
C GLU A 164 22.56 17.88 3.13
N MET A 165 21.68 16.88 3.01
CA MET A 165 20.59 16.88 2.02
C MET A 165 19.75 18.16 2.11
N TYR A 166 19.30 18.55 3.31
CA TYR A 166 18.51 19.77 3.47
C TYR A 166 19.30 21.05 3.21
N SER A 167 20.61 21.06 3.48
CA SER A 167 21.45 22.24 3.36
C SER A 167 21.94 22.48 1.93
N VAL A 168 22.19 21.41 1.17
CA VAL A 168 22.90 21.47 -0.12
C VAL A 168 22.02 21.01 -1.29
N HIS A 169 21.07 20.10 -1.05
CA HIS A 169 20.30 19.43 -2.11
C HIS A 169 18.80 19.71 -2.02
N SER A 170 18.40 20.86 -1.45
CA SER A 170 17.00 21.34 -1.41
C SER A 170 16.44 21.73 -2.78
N ASP A 171 17.30 21.80 -3.80
CA ASP A 171 16.97 22.00 -5.20
C ASP A 171 16.57 20.71 -5.95
N ALA A 172 16.56 19.56 -5.26
CA ALA A 172 16.17 18.29 -5.87
C ALA A 172 14.75 18.32 -6.45
N GLU A 173 14.58 17.66 -7.58
CA GLU A 173 13.33 17.65 -8.34
C GLU A 173 12.58 16.33 -8.22
N ILE A 174 13.27 15.24 -7.85
CA ILE A 174 12.68 13.92 -7.65
C ILE A 174 13.20 13.33 -6.34
N ILE A 175 12.31 12.73 -5.55
CA ILE A 175 12.67 11.95 -4.35
C ILE A 175 12.20 10.51 -4.53
N ILE A 176 13.10 9.55 -4.31
CA ILE A 176 12.82 8.11 -4.30
C ILE A 176 13.05 7.58 -2.88
N ASN A 177 11.99 7.18 -2.19
CA ASN A 177 12.09 6.51 -0.90
C ASN A 177 12.35 5.02 -1.08
N THR A 178 13.47 4.55 -0.54
CA THR A 178 13.84 3.13 -0.45
C THR A 178 14.07 2.68 0.99
N THR A 179 13.73 3.54 1.96
CA THR A 179 13.80 3.23 3.39
C THR A 179 12.54 2.48 3.84
N PRO A 180 12.57 1.79 4.99
CA PRO A 180 11.36 1.25 5.61
C PRO A 180 10.51 2.32 6.33
N CYS A 181 10.86 3.61 6.29
CA CYS A 181 10.08 4.64 6.97
C CYS A 181 8.71 4.83 6.30
N GLY A 182 7.62 4.63 7.05
CA GLY A 182 6.24 4.72 6.54
C GLY A 182 5.62 3.37 6.16
N MET A 183 6.33 2.25 6.35
CA MET A 183 5.77 0.90 6.17
C MET A 183 5.17 0.35 7.47
N PHE A 184 4.23 -0.59 7.39
CA PHE A 184 3.77 -1.30 8.60
C PHE A 184 4.89 -2.08 9.29
N PRO A 185 4.91 -2.10 10.64
CA PRO A 185 3.89 -1.57 11.57
C PRO A 185 4.00 -0.06 11.87
N ASN A 186 5.01 0.64 11.34
CA ASN A 186 5.29 2.05 11.65
C ASN A 186 4.83 3.00 10.51
N ALA A 187 3.56 2.90 10.13
CA ALA A 187 3.00 3.60 8.96
C ALA A 187 2.93 5.14 9.09
N GLU A 188 3.05 5.67 10.30
CA GLU A 188 3.04 7.11 10.56
C GLU A 188 4.34 7.84 10.19
N GLY A 189 5.40 7.09 9.91
CA GLY A 189 6.69 7.64 9.54
C GLY A 189 6.65 8.40 8.20
N ILE A 190 7.36 9.52 8.15
CA ILE A 190 7.69 10.24 6.92
C ILE A 190 9.21 10.44 6.88
N PRO A 191 9.92 9.98 5.83
CA PRO A 191 11.38 10.03 5.83
C PRO A 191 11.93 11.44 5.64
N VAL A 192 11.15 12.36 5.05
CA VAL A 192 11.62 13.69 4.65
C VAL A 192 10.47 14.72 4.69
N ASN A 193 10.79 15.97 5.00
CA ASN A 193 9.87 17.10 4.88
C ASN A 193 9.90 17.63 3.43
N LEU A 194 8.80 17.46 2.69
CA LEU A 194 8.72 17.76 1.26
C LEU A 194 8.68 19.27 0.98
N GLU A 195 8.16 20.06 1.91
CA GLU A 195 8.03 21.52 1.82
C GLU A 195 9.39 22.23 1.79
N ARG A 196 10.48 21.52 2.13
CA ARG A 196 11.85 22.02 2.01
C ARG A 196 12.42 21.95 0.60
N PHE A 197 11.71 21.36 -0.37
CA PHE A 197 12.18 21.15 -1.74
C PHE A 197 11.34 21.96 -2.72
N SER A 198 11.79 23.18 -3.05
CA SER A 198 11.02 24.14 -3.85
C SER A 198 10.86 23.75 -5.33
N LYS A 199 11.69 22.84 -5.84
CA LYS A 199 11.66 22.34 -7.23
C LYS A 199 11.08 20.93 -7.34
N LEU A 200 10.58 20.37 -6.25
CA LEU A 200 10.12 18.99 -6.23
C LEU A 200 8.95 18.79 -7.20
N SER A 201 9.13 17.85 -8.12
CA SER A 201 8.20 17.56 -9.22
C SER A 201 7.77 16.10 -9.27
N GLY A 202 8.28 15.25 -8.38
CA GLY A 202 7.91 13.85 -8.31
C GLY A 202 8.40 13.14 -7.06
N VAL A 203 7.57 12.25 -6.53
CA VAL A 203 7.91 11.36 -5.40
C VAL A 203 7.59 9.92 -5.74
N VAL A 204 8.56 9.03 -5.53
CA VAL A 204 8.41 7.58 -5.72
C VAL A 204 8.65 6.91 -4.38
N ASP A 205 7.72 6.08 -3.93
CA ASP A 205 7.88 5.29 -2.72
C ASP A 205 7.90 3.80 -3.06
N ALA A 206 8.98 3.10 -2.73
CA ALA A 206 9.08 1.66 -2.94
C ALA A 206 8.18 0.86 -1.99
N ILE A 207 7.65 1.48 -0.93
CA ILE A 207 6.72 0.86 0.00
C ILE A 207 5.36 0.64 -0.70
N PHE A 208 4.86 -0.59 -0.62
CA PHE A 208 3.54 -0.98 -1.17
C PHE A 208 2.46 -1.19 -0.09
N ASN A 209 2.86 -1.23 1.19
CA ASN A 209 1.96 -1.44 2.31
C ASN A 209 2.30 -0.47 3.46
N PRO A 210 1.48 0.57 3.71
CA PRO A 210 0.14 0.81 3.15
C PRO A 210 0.12 1.17 1.65
N LEU A 211 -1.07 1.14 1.04
CA LEU A 211 -1.26 1.48 -0.38
C LEU A 211 -0.86 2.93 -0.70
N ALA A 212 -1.05 3.85 0.25
CA ALA A 212 -0.58 5.22 0.20
C ALA A 212 0.10 5.61 1.53
N THR A 213 1.43 5.61 1.53
CA THR A 213 2.23 6.08 2.67
C THR A 213 1.98 7.57 2.95
N LYS A 214 2.31 8.01 4.16
CA LYS A 214 2.24 9.43 4.54
C LYS A 214 3.07 10.31 3.60
N LEU A 215 4.20 9.82 3.11
CA LEU A 215 5.03 10.48 2.10
C LEU A 215 4.25 10.71 0.79
N VAL A 216 3.62 9.67 0.26
CA VAL A 216 2.83 9.75 -0.98
C VAL A 216 1.61 10.65 -0.81
N ARG A 217 0.88 10.52 0.31
CA ARG A 217 -0.29 11.37 0.60
C ARG A 217 0.11 12.84 0.72
N ARG A 218 1.18 13.15 1.47
CA ARG A 218 1.65 14.52 1.64
C ARG A 218 2.10 15.15 0.33
N ALA A 219 2.78 14.39 -0.54
CA ALA A 219 3.15 14.86 -1.87
C ALA A 219 1.91 15.24 -2.70
N ARG A 220 0.87 14.39 -2.70
CA ARG A 220 -0.39 14.66 -3.41
C ARG A 220 -1.12 15.89 -2.88
N GLU A 221 -1.14 16.10 -1.57
CA GLU A 221 -1.70 17.31 -0.95
C GLU A 221 -0.98 18.59 -1.38
N LEU A 222 0.33 18.50 -1.65
CA LEU A 222 1.14 19.60 -2.18
C LEU A 222 1.03 19.76 -3.71
N GLY A 223 0.18 18.96 -4.38
CA GLY A 223 0.07 18.96 -5.85
C GLY A 223 1.25 18.29 -6.57
N ILE A 224 2.07 17.53 -5.84
CA ILE A 224 3.26 16.86 -6.38
C ILE A 224 2.87 15.44 -6.82
N PRO A 225 3.12 15.05 -8.09
CA PRO A 225 2.90 13.69 -8.55
C PRO A 225 3.63 12.65 -7.67
N ALA A 226 2.89 11.67 -7.15
CA ALA A 226 3.45 10.68 -6.25
C ALA A 226 2.81 9.28 -6.34
N CYS A 227 3.65 8.26 -6.24
CA CYS A 227 3.26 6.86 -6.38
C CYS A 227 3.89 5.93 -5.34
N GLY A 228 3.15 4.89 -4.94
CA GLY A 228 3.61 3.82 -4.06
C GLY A 228 4.05 2.56 -4.81
N GLY A 229 4.60 1.60 -4.07
CA GLY A 229 5.35 0.47 -4.62
C GLY A 229 4.53 -0.70 -5.16
N LEU A 230 3.19 -0.70 -5.07
CA LEU A 230 2.38 -1.86 -5.45
C LEU A 230 2.55 -2.23 -6.92
N TYR A 231 2.58 -1.24 -7.82
CA TYR A 231 2.79 -1.51 -9.24
C TYR A 231 4.19 -2.05 -9.52
N MET A 232 5.22 -1.55 -8.81
CA MET A 232 6.56 -2.11 -8.87
C MET A 232 6.56 -3.59 -8.43
N LEU A 233 5.83 -3.95 -7.37
CA LEU A 233 5.71 -5.33 -6.89
C LEU A 233 5.06 -6.26 -7.93
N VAL A 234 4.02 -5.81 -8.62
CA VAL A 234 3.35 -6.60 -9.67
C VAL A 234 4.27 -6.78 -10.88
N VAL A 235 4.89 -5.70 -11.35
CA VAL A 235 5.78 -5.77 -12.54
C VAL A 235 6.99 -6.68 -12.28
N GLN A 236 7.62 -6.59 -11.11
CA GLN A 236 8.76 -7.46 -10.81
C GLN A 236 8.38 -8.95 -10.75
N ALA A 237 7.15 -9.27 -10.33
CA ALA A 237 6.63 -10.63 -10.30
C ALA A 237 6.38 -11.18 -11.71
N VAL A 238 5.80 -10.37 -12.61
CA VAL A 238 5.61 -10.75 -14.03
C VAL A 238 6.94 -10.94 -14.73
N LEU A 239 7.93 -10.07 -14.47
CA LEU A 239 9.29 -10.24 -14.98
C LEU A 239 9.95 -11.52 -14.44
N ALA A 240 9.81 -11.80 -13.14
CA ALA A 240 10.36 -13.02 -12.54
C ALA A 240 9.73 -14.28 -13.14
N TYR A 241 8.41 -14.27 -13.33
CA TYR A 241 7.70 -15.34 -14.04
C TYR A 241 8.23 -15.52 -15.47
N GLY A 242 8.49 -14.42 -16.18
CA GLY A 242 9.16 -14.44 -17.48
C GLY A 242 10.51 -15.18 -17.44
N HIS A 243 11.35 -14.92 -16.43
CA HIS A 243 12.62 -15.63 -16.26
C HIS A 243 12.44 -17.12 -15.91
N PHE A 244 11.45 -17.46 -15.08
CA PHE A 244 11.16 -18.85 -14.69
C PHE A 244 10.79 -19.73 -15.88
N PHE A 245 10.00 -19.19 -16.82
CA PHE A 245 9.45 -19.94 -17.95
C PHE A 245 10.09 -19.57 -19.31
N GLY A 246 11.07 -18.66 -19.34
CA GLY A 246 11.71 -18.22 -20.59
C GLY A 246 10.79 -17.39 -21.49
N LYS A 247 9.88 -16.61 -20.89
CA LYS A 247 8.86 -15.80 -21.58
C LYS A 247 9.24 -14.32 -21.60
N GLU A 248 8.76 -13.62 -22.62
CA GLU A 248 8.87 -12.16 -22.70
C GLU A 248 7.96 -11.47 -21.69
N TYR A 249 8.35 -10.25 -21.30
CA TYR A 249 7.56 -9.43 -20.40
C TYR A 249 6.22 -9.03 -21.02
N ASN A 250 5.11 -9.36 -20.35
CA ASN A 250 3.76 -8.97 -20.73
C ASN A 250 3.27 -7.79 -19.86
N SER A 251 3.32 -6.57 -20.40
CA SER A 251 2.83 -5.38 -19.69
C SER A 251 1.32 -5.39 -19.44
N ALA A 252 0.53 -5.89 -20.40
CA ALA A 252 -0.92 -5.94 -20.27
C ALA A 252 -1.36 -6.88 -19.12
N LEU A 253 -0.64 -7.98 -18.93
CA LEU A 253 -0.85 -8.86 -17.78
C LEU A 253 -0.51 -8.15 -16.46
N ALA A 254 0.61 -7.42 -16.41
CA ALA A 254 1.00 -6.67 -15.22
C ALA A 254 -0.03 -5.57 -14.87
N ASP A 255 -0.51 -4.83 -15.85
CA ASP A 255 -1.54 -3.80 -15.66
C ASP A 255 -2.84 -4.41 -15.14
N ARG A 256 -3.32 -5.49 -15.75
CA ARG A 256 -4.53 -6.19 -15.30
C ARG A 256 -4.42 -6.66 -13.85
N ILE A 257 -3.32 -7.33 -13.51
CA ILE A 257 -3.10 -7.83 -12.14
C ILE A 257 -3.03 -6.68 -11.14
N TYR A 258 -2.37 -5.58 -11.51
CA TYR A 258 -2.29 -4.40 -10.66
C TYR A 258 -3.67 -3.80 -10.39
N SER A 259 -4.48 -3.57 -11.43
CA SER A 259 -5.82 -2.97 -11.31
C SER A 259 -6.73 -3.83 -10.41
N GLU A 260 -6.77 -5.14 -10.65
CA GLU A 260 -7.54 -6.07 -9.82
C GLU A 260 -7.05 -6.05 -8.37
N LEU A 261 -5.74 -6.24 -8.15
CA LEU A 261 -5.17 -6.28 -6.81
C LEU A 261 -5.36 -4.96 -6.06
N PHE A 262 -5.15 -3.81 -6.71
CA PHE A 262 -5.33 -2.51 -6.08
C PHE A 262 -6.79 -2.32 -5.64
N SER A 263 -7.76 -2.60 -6.50
CA SER A 263 -9.20 -2.51 -6.15
C SER A 263 -9.59 -3.46 -5.01
N GLU A 264 -9.03 -4.68 -5.00
CA GLU A 264 -9.31 -5.66 -3.97
C GLU A 264 -8.68 -5.30 -2.63
N LYS A 265 -7.47 -4.74 -2.62
CA LYS A 265 -6.78 -4.31 -1.40
C LYS A 265 -7.24 -2.95 -0.88
N GLN A 266 -7.78 -2.07 -1.73
CA GLN A 266 -8.26 -0.78 -1.26
C GLN A 266 -9.51 -0.95 -0.37
N ASN A 267 -9.53 -0.27 0.77
CA ASN A 267 -10.68 -0.24 1.65
C ASN A 267 -11.77 0.68 1.07
N ILE A 268 -13.03 0.27 1.23
CA ILE A 268 -14.19 1.13 0.97
C ILE A 268 -14.61 1.71 2.32
N VAL A 269 -14.36 3.00 2.53
CA VAL A 269 -14.66 3.67 3.80
C VAL A 269 -15.96 4.45 3.67
N LEU A 270 -16.94 4.15 4.51
CA LEU A 270 -18.25 4.79 4.52
C LEU A 270 -18.33 5.80 5.68
N ILE A 271 -18.55 7.06 5.34
CA ILE A 271 -18.71 8.16 6.29
C ILE A 271 -20.08 8.82 6.13
N GLY A 272 -20.55 9.53 7.15
CA GLY A 272 -21.79 10.30 7.11
C GLY A 272 -22.56 10.26 8.42
N MET A 273 -23.70 10.95 8.46
CA MET A 273 -24.50 11.09 9.67
C MET A 273 -24.98 9.76 10.25
N PRO A 274 -25.18 9.66 11.58
CA PRO A 274 -25.90 8.53 12.17
C PRO A 274 -27.27 8.32 11.49
N GLY A 275 -27.66 7.07 11.26
CA GLY A 275 -28.92 6.74 10.58
C GLY A 275 -28.89 6.83 9.04
N CYS A 276 -27.78 7.22 8.42
CA CYS A 276 -27.72 7.31 6.94
C CYS A 276 -27.65 5.96 6.21
N GLY A 277 -27.38 4.86 6.91
CA GLY A 277 -27.37 3.51 6.33
C GLY A 277 -25.98 2.88 6.10
N LYS A 278 -24.89 3.46 6.64
CA LYS A 278 -23.51 2.94 6.53
C LYS A 278 -23.40 1.43 6.79
N THR A 279 -23.95 0.95 7.90
CA THR A 279 -23.87 -0.46 8.28
C THR A 279 -24.64 -1.36 7.30
N THR A 280 -25.83 -0.94 6.86
CA THR A 280 -26.63 -1.70 5.90
C THR A 280 -25.97 -1.77 4.53
N ILE A 281 -25.57 -0.62 3.98
CA ILE A 281 -24.92 -0.51 2.67
C ILE A 281 -23.56 -1.23 2.72
N GLY A 282 -22.78 -1.02 3.78
CA GLY A 282 -21.46 -1.63 3.91
C GLY A 282 -21.50 -3.16 3.95
N LYS A 283 -22.52 -3.76 4.59
CA LYS A 283 -22.71 -5.22 4.56
C LYS A 283 -23.03 -5.74 3.16
N LEU A 284 -23.88 -5.02 2.41
CA LEU A 284 -24.21 -5.38 1.03
C LEU A 284 -22.97 -5.35 0.13
N ILE A 285 -22.17 -4.28 0.22
CA ILE A 285 -20.91 -4.13 -0.54
C ILE A 285 -19.89 -5.21 -0.14
N ALA A 286 -19.75 -5.47 1.16
CA ALA A 286 -18.83 -6.49 1.64
C ALA A 286 -19.18 -7.88 1.08
N GLN A 287 -20.47 -8.22 1.08
CA GLN A 287 -20.95 -9.48 0.53
C GLN A 287 -20.76 -9.59 -0.98
N SER A 288 -21.08 -8.54 -1.74
CA SER A 288 -20.96 -8.54 -3.21
C SER A 288 -19.50 -8.61 -3.67
N CYS A 289 -18.60 -7.93 -2.96
CA CYS A 289 -17.19 -7.79 -3.33
C CYS A 289 -16.27 -8.83 -2.67
N GLY A 290 -16.81 -9.69 -1.80
CA GLY A 290 -16.00 -10.63 -1.02
C GLY A 290 -15.03 -9.96 -0.03
N LYS A 291 -15.34 -8.73 0.40
CA LYS A 291 -14.54 -7.97 1.38
C LYS A 291 -15.03 -8.22 2.81
N THR A 292 -14.15 -8.00 3.79
CA THR A 292 -14.57 -8.07 5.20
C THR A 292 -15.30 -6.79 5.60
N PHE A 293 -16.51 -6.91 6.14
CA PHE A 293 -17.22 -5.78 6.73
C PHE A 293 -16.69 -5.47 8.14
N VAL A 294 -16.41 -4.20 8.40
CA VAL A 294 -15.96 -3.70 9.71
C VAL A 294 -16.81 -2.49 10.08
N ASP A 295 -17.34 -2.47 11.30
CA ASP A 295 -18.05 -1.33 11.87
C ASP A 295 -17.27 -0.84 13.11
N THR A 296 -16.77 0.39 13.05
CA THR A 296 -15.89 0.92 14.12
C THR A 296 -16.63 1.08 15.44
N ASP A 297 -17.93 1.43 15.42
CA ASP A 297 -18.72 1.52 16.64
C ASP A 297 -18.86 0.12 17.27
N SER A 298 -19.05 -0.91 16.44
CA SER A 298 -19.11 -2.31 16.89
C SER A 298 -17.78 -2.82 17.45
N MET A 299 -16.64 -2.39 16.90
CA MET A 299 -15.31 -2.70 17.46
C MET A 299 -15.14 -2.13 18.87
N ILE A 300 -15.59 -0.89 19.10
CA ILE A 300 -15.53 -0.25 20.42
C ILE A 300 -16.39 -1.03 21.42
N THR A 301 -17.64 -1.36 21.06
CA THR A 301 -18.52 -2.13 21.95
C THR A 301 -17.97 -3.51 22.24
N GLY A 302 -17.36 -4.18 21.24
CA GLY A 302 -16.76 -5.50 21.40
C GLY A 302 -15.56 -5.49 22.35
N LYS A 303 -14.71 -4.46 22.28
CA LYS A 303 -13.55 -4.31 23.17
C LYS A 303 -13.92 -3.92 24.60
N THR A 304 -14.90 -3.03 24.76
CA THR A 304 -15.25 -2.45 26.07
C THR A 304 -16.32 -3.23 26.81
N GLY A 305 -17.12 -4.05 26.12
CA GLY A 305 -18.33 -4.68 26.66
C GLY A 305 -19.43 -3.68 27.02
N MET A 306 -19.29 -2.40 26.63
CA MET A 306 -20.21 -1.32 26.95
C MET A 306 -20.83 -0.75 25.68
N THR A 307 -22.08 -0.31 25.74
CA THR A 307 -22.68 0.44 24.62
C THR A 307 -22.02 1.81 24.51
N VAL A 308 -22.09 2.43 23.33
CA VAL A 308 -21.61 3.81 23.13
C VAL A 308 -22.22 4.75 24.18
N ASN A 309 -23.51 4.63 24.47
CA ASN A 309 -24.18 5.46 25.47
C ASN A 309 -23.61 5.31 26.88
N ASP A 310 -23.30 4.08 27.27
CA ASP A 310 -22.76 3.81 28.60
C ASP A 310 -21.34 4.38 28.73
N ILE A 311 -20.55 4.34 27.66
CA ILE A 311 -19.22 4.97 27.61
C ILE A 311 -19.36 6.49 27.78
N PHE A 312 -20.26 7.14 27.04
CA PHE A 312 -20.52 8.58 27.18
C PHE A 312 -20.96 8.96 28.60
N LYS A 313 -21.86 8.17 29.21
CA LYS A 313 -22.34 8.43 30.57
C LYS A 313 -21.26 8.22 31.64
N LYS A 314 -20.43 7.18 31.49
CA LYS A 314 -19.46 6.78 32.51
C LYS A 314 -18.11 7.50 32.40
N TYR A 315 -17.63 7.74 31.19
CA TYR A 315 -16.28 8.25 30.92
C TYR A 315 -16.27 9.57 30.13
N GLY A 316 -17.42 10.02 29.63
CA GLY A 316 -17.56 11.25 28.87
C GLY A 316 -17.16 11.13 27.39
N GLU A 317 -17.42 12.19 26.63
CA GLU A 317 -17.18 12.22 25.19
C GLU A 317 -15.69 12.13 24.82
N ASN A 318 -14.82 12.82 25.57
CA ASN A 318 -13.39 12.84 25.26
C ASN A 318 -12.77 11.43 25.26
N GLU A 319 -13.18 10.57 26.19
CA GLU A 319 -12.68 9.20 26.26
C GLU A 319 -13.25 8.35 25.14
N PHE A 320 -14.54 8.48 24.82
CA PHE A 320 -15.13 7.85 23.63
C PHE A 320 -14.37 8.24 22.36
N ARG A 321 -14.00 9.51 22.19
CA ARG A 321 -13.26 9.97 21.00
C ARG A 321 -11.87 9.35 20.89
N LYS A 322 -11.19 9.04 22.00
CA LYS A 322 -9.93 8.29 21.97
C LYS A 322 -10.15 6.85 21.49
N LEU A 323 -11.16 6.17 22.04
CA LEU A 323 -11.54 4.81 21.61
C LEU A 323 -11.97 4.77 20.15
N GLU A 324 -12.71 5.78 19.68
CA GLU A 324 -13.09 5.95 18.27
C GLU A 324 -11.85 6.04 17.37
N SER A 325 -10.85 6.81 17.78
CA SER A 325 -9.61 6.98 17.01
C SER A 325 -8.76 5.70 17.02
N GLU A 326 -8.73 4.96 18.12
CA GLU A 326 -8.07 3.66 18.20
C GLU A 326 -8.74 2.62 17.29
N ALA A 327 -10.08 2.55 17.30
CA ALA A 327 -10.84 1.64 16.44
C ALA A 327 -10.67 1.96 14.95
N VAL A 328 -10.69 3.25 14.59
CA VAL A 328 -10.40 3.70 13.22
C VAL A 328 -8.99 3.30 12.79
N ARG A 329 -7.99 3.50 13.64
CA ARG A 329 -6.61 3.11 13.36
C ARG A 329 -6.51 1.61 13.10
N GLU A 330 -7.00 0.77 14.01
CA GLU A 330 -6.93 -0.69 13.86
C GLU A 330 -7.65 -1.19 12.59
N ALA A 331 -8.81 -0.62 12.26
CA ALA A 331 -9.49 -0.95 11.00
C ALA A 331 -8.67 -0.52 9.78
N SER A 332 -8.03 0.65 9.83
CA SER A 332 -7.26 1.22 8.73
C SER A 332 -5.92 0.51 8.47
N GLU A 333 -5.37 -0.20 9.46
CA GLU A 333 -4.14 -0.99 9.32
C GLU A 333 -4.31 -2.19 8.37
N LYS A 334 -5.55 -2.64 8.17
CA LYS A 334 -5.90 -3.77 7.29
C LYS A 334 -6.29 -3.28 5.89
N VAL A 335 -6.22 -4.18 4.93
CA VAL A 335 -6.57 -3.95 3.52
C VAL A 335 -7.76 -4.84 3.12
N GLY A 336 -8.48 -4.46 2.07
CA GLY A 336 -9.59 -5.22 1.51
C GLY A 336 -10.83 -5.27 2.39
N GLN A 337 -11.13 -4.17 3.09
CA GLN A 337 -12.26 -4.05 4.00
C GLN A 337 -13.32 -3.08 3.49
N VAL A 338 -14.56 -3.25 3.96
CA VAL A 338 -15.59 -2.20 3.92
C VAL A 338 -15.76 -1.68 5.34
N ILE A 339 -15.34 -0.44 5.57
CA ILE A 339 -15.28 0.17 6.90
C ILE A 339 -16.45 1.15 7.06
N ALA A 340 -17.42 0.82 7.90
CA ALA A 340 -18.43 1.75 8.37
C ALA A 340 -17.93 2.50 9.60
N THR A 341 -17.84 3.82 9.50
CA THR A 341 -17.32 4.67 10.59
C THR A 341 -18.42 5.19 11.51
N GLY A 342 -18.07 5.48 12.76
CA GLY A 342 -18.91 6.28 13.65
C GLY A 342 -19.16 7.68 13.07
N GLY A 343 -20.35 8.24 13.32
CA GLY A 343 -20.72 9.53 12.73
C GLY A 343 -19.81 10.71 13.12
N GLY A 344 -18.98 10.58 14.16
CA GLY A 344 -18.01 11.62 14.53
C GLY A 344 -16.55 11.26 14.20
N ALA A 345 -16.30 10.11 13.58
CA ALA A 345 -14.94 9.61 13.35
C ALA A 345 -14.08 10.60 12.56
N VAL A 346 -14.62 11.18 11.49
CA VAL A 346 -13.90 12.12 10.62
C VAL A 346 -13.80 13.55 11.16
N LEU A 347 -14.32 13.82 12.37
CA LEU A 347 -14.15 15.13 13.01
C LEU A 347 -12.72 15.38 13.46
N ARG A 348 -11.91 14.32 13.56
CA ARG A 348 -10.47 14.41 13.82
C ARG A 348 -9.69 14.11 12.54
N SER A 349 -8.76 14.98 12.19
CA SER A 349 -7.92 14.81 11.00
C SER A 349 -7.09 13.53 11.06
N GLU A 350 -6.61 13.13 12.25
CA GLU A 350 -5.85 11.89 12.45
C GLU A 350 -6.60 10.64 11.97
N ASN A 351 -7.93 10.62 12.13
CA ASN A 351 -8.77 9.51 11.68
C ASN A 351 -8.92 9.51 10.15
N VAL A 352 -9.07 10.69 9.55
CA VAL A 352 -9.12 10.84 8.09
C VAL A 352 -7.80 10.39 7.47
N ASP A 353 -6.67 10.78 8.07
CA ASP A 353 -5.34 10.36 7.65
C ASP A 353 -5.16 8.84 7.69
N ALA A 354 -5.61 8.20 8.77
CA ALA A 354 -5.55 6.75 8.90
C ALA A 354 -6.40 6.07 7.82
N LEU A 355 -7.65 6.51 7.64
CA LEU A 355 -8.58 5.92 6.66
C LEU A 355 -8.07 6.05 5.22
N ARG A 356 -7.37 7.14 4.88
CA ARG A 356 -6.78 7.38 3.55
C ARG A 356 -5.54 6.53 3.24
N MET A 357 -4.91 5.90 4.24
CA MET A 357 -3.70 5.08 4.00
C MET A 357 -3.98 3.90 3.06
N ASN A 358 -5.09 3.21 3.28
CA ASN A 358 -5.50 2.04 2.52
C ASN A 358 -6.89 2.22 1.88
N GLY A 359 -7.62 3.27 2.22
CA GLY A 359 -9.02 3.42 1.86
C GLY A 359 -9.33 4.59 0.94
N ARG A 360 -10.48 4.46 0.29
CA ARG A 360 -11.18 5.54 -0.38
C ARG A 360 -12.45 5.87 0.41
N ILE A 361 -12.65 7.16 0.67
CA ILE A 361 -13.68 7.67 1.58
C ILE A 361 -14.90 8.12 0.78
N TYR A 362 -16.03 7.45 1.02
CA TYR A 362 -17.34 7.74 0.43
C TYR A 362 -18.25 8.38 1.48
N PHE A 363 -18.66 9.62 1.22
CA PHE A 363 -19.68 10.29 2.02
C PHE A 363 -21.07 9.89 1.53
N LEU A 364 -21.81 9.21 2.41
CA LEU A 364 -23.21 8.87 2.21
C LEU A 364 -24.08 10.07 2.58
N ASP A 365 -24.35 10.90 1.58
CA ASP A 365 -25.17 12.08 1.74
C ASP A 365 -26.65 11.71 1.67
N ARG A 366 -27.27 11.59 2.85
CA ARG A 366 -28.69 11.30 3.00
C ARG A 366 -29.41 12.53 3.56
N PRO A 367 -30.52 12.96 2.93
CA PRO A 367 -31.31 14.08 3.43
C PRO A 367 -31.71 13.89 4.90
N VAL A 368 -31.68 14.99 5.67
CA VAL A 368 -31.89 14.99 7.13
C VAL A 368 -33.27 14.43 7.50
N ASP A 369 -34.28 14.71 6.68
CA ASP A 369 -35.66 14.22 6.78
C ASP A 369 -35.78 12.70 6.59
N MET A 370 -34.80 12.06 5.97
CA MET A 370 -34.76 10.61 5.74
C MET A 370 -33.83 9.87 6.71
N LEU A 371 -33.25 10.55 7.71
CA LEU A 371 -32.42 9.91 8.72
C LEU A 371 -33.30 9.16 9.72
N VAL A 372 -33.10 7.84 9.83
CA VAL A 372 -33.81 7.02 10.81
C VAL A 372 -33.17 7.22 12.19
N PRO A 373 -33.94 7.65 13.22
CA PRO A 373 -33.43 7.71 14.58
C PRO A 373 -33.05 6.32 15.06
N THR A 374 -31.78 6.10 15.44
CA THR A 374 -31.37 4.88 16.13
C THR A 374 -31.76 4.97 17.60
N GLN A 375 -32.44 3.95 18.14
CA GLN A 375 -32.91 3.90 19.54
C GLN A 375 -31.79 4.10 20.58
N ASP A 376 -30.53 3.86 20.20
CA ASP A 376 -29.35 3.92 21.06
C ASP A 376 -28.65 5.30 21.13
N ARG A 377 -29.32 6.46 21.00
CA ARG A 377 -28.61 7.77 21.16
C ARG A 377 -29.44 8.84 21.90
N PRO A 378 -29.11 9.20 23.15
CA PRO A 378 -29.86 10.17 23.95
C PRO A 378 -29.43 11.63 23.74
N LEU A 379 -29.11 12.07 22.50
CA LEU A 379 -28.67 13.45 22.26
C LEU A 379 -29.27 14.15 21.03
N ALA A 380 -30.32 13.66 20.39
CA ALA A 380 -31.06 14.46 19.40
C ALA A 380 -32.56 14.16 19.47
N CYS A 381 -33.23 14.76 20.45
CA CYS A 381 -34.67 14.58 20.65
C CYS A 381 -35.54 15.46 19.73
N SER A 382 -34.95 16.28 18.84
CA SER A 382 -35.69 17.10 17.87
C SER A 382 -35.05 17.08 16.48
N ALA A 383 -35.89 17.13 15.43
CA ALA A 383 -35.45 17.22 14.03
C ALA A 383 -34.53 18.44 13.77
N GLU A 384 -34.74 19.53 14.49
CA GLU A 384 -33.94 20.75 14.43
C GLU A 384 -32.50 20.54 14.94
N ALA A 385 -32.33 19.77 16.03
CA ALA A 385 -30.99 19.44 16.54
C ALA A 385 -30.20 18.55 15.58
N ILE A 386 -30.88 17.66 14.84
CA ILE A 386 -30.25 16.83 13.80
C ILE A 386 -29.82 17.71 12.62
N ARG A 387 -30.70 18.62 12.16
CA ARG A 387 -30.38 19.56 11.07
C ARG A 387 -29.18 20.44 11.42
N LYS A 388 -29.16 21.05 12.60
CA LYS A 388 -28.02 21.87 13.06
C LYS A 388 -26.71 21.08 13.05
N ARG A 389 -26.71 19.84 13.56
CA ARG A 389 -25.51 18.98 13.52
C ARG A 389 -25.08 18.59 12.12
N TYR A 390 -26.03 18.35 11.21
CA TYR A 390 -25.71 18.06 9.83
C TYR A 390 -25.02 19.26 9.18
N GLU A 391 -25.55 20.47 9.36
CA GLU A 391 -24.96 21.71 8.84
C GLU A 391 -23.54 21.95 9.39
N GLU A 392 -23.32 21.71 10.69
CA GLU A 392 -21.99 21.83 11.31
C GLU A 392 -20.97 20.81 10.77
N ARG A 393 -21.42 19.59 10.43
CA ARG A 393 -20.54 18.49 10.00
C ARG A 393 -20.36 18.40 8.50
N LEU A 394 -21.29 18.94 7.71
CA LEU A 394 -21.27 18.84 6.25
C LEU A 394 -19.95 19.34 5.64
N PRO A 395 -19.38 20.50 6.02
CA PRO A 395 -18.08 20.93 5.49
C PRO A 395 -16.95 19.93 5.78
N ILE A 396 -16.99 19.30 6.96
CA ILE A 396 -15.99 18.30 7.37
C ILE A 396 -16.16 17.02 6.54
N TYR A 397 -17.39 16.52 6.38
CA TYR A 397 -17.66 15.35 5.54
C TYR A 397 -17.22 15.58 4.09
N LEU A 398 -17.53 16.75 3.52
CA LEU A 398 -17.12 17.10 2.16
C LEU A 398 -15.59 17.18 2.01
N SER A 399 -14.89 17.74 3.02
CA SER A 399 -13.42 17.82 3.00
C SER A 399 -12.72 16.46 3.20
N ALA A 400 -13.37 15.54 3.91
CA ALA A 400 -12.84 14.20 4.16
C ALA A 400 -13.10 13.23 3.00
N ALA A 401 -14.22 13.40 2.29
CA ALA A 401 -14.65 12.50 1.23
C ALA A 401 -13.78 12.61 -0.03
N ASP A 402 -13.45 11.46 -0.61
CA ASP A 402 -12.96 11.36 -1.98
C ASP A 402 -14.13 11.34 -2.98
N GLU A 403 -15.31 10.89 -2.53
CA GLU A 403 -16.55 10.80 -3.32
C GLU A 403 -17.78 11.12 -2.48
N VAL A 404 -18.71 11.87 -3.07
CA VAL A 404 -20.02 12.13 -2.47
C VAL A 404 -21.08 11.28 -3.18
N VAL A 405 -21.87 10.54 -2.40
CA VAL A 405 -22.90 9.65 -2.90
C VAL A 405 -24.24 10.09 -2.34
N SER A 406 -25.07 10.70 -3.19
CA SER A 406 -26.45 11.04 -2.85
C SER A 406 -27.27 9.77 -2.68
N MET A 407 -27.82 9.57 -1.47
CA MET A 407 -28.54 8.36 -1.11
C MET A 407 -29.99 8.39 -1.58
N THR A 408 -30.42 7.28 -2.16
CA THR A 408 -31.83 6.98 -2.43
C THR A 408 -32.42 6.08 -1.33
N GLU A 409 -33.72 5.79 -1.37
CA GLU A 409 -34.35 4.84 -0.47
C GLU A 409 -33.89 3.38 -0.70
N ASP A 410 -33.39 3.07 -1.91
CA ASP A 410 -32.93 1.73 -2.27
C ASP A 410 -31.45 1.51 -1.86
N ALA A 411 -31.27 0.75 -0.77
CA ALA A 411 -29.96 0.39 -0.26
C ALA A 411 -29.11 -0.43 -1.26
N LEU A 412 -29.74 -1.26 -2.10
CA LEU A 412 -29.05 -2.08 -3.09
C LEU A 412 -28.55 -1.22 -4.25
N GLN A 413 -29.37 -0.26 -4.71
CA GLN A 413 -28.93 0.70 -5.72
C GLN A 413 -27.77 1.56 -5.22
N ASN A 414 -27.84 2.03 -3.97
CA ASN A 414 -26.76 2.81 -3.35
C ASN A 414 -25.46 1.98 -3.24
N ALA A 415 -25.54 0.71 -2.83
CA ALA A 415 -24.40 -0.20 -2.76
C ALA A 415 -23.74 -0.39 -4.14
N LYS A 416 -24.53 -0.73 -5.17
CA LYS A 416 -24.04 -0.89 -6.55
C LYS A 416 -23.40 0.39 -7.10
N SER A 417 -23.94 1.57 -6.76
CA SER A 417 -23.34 2.83 -7.17
C SER A 417 -21.94 3.01 -6.59
N ILE A 418 -21.73 2.64 -5.33
CA ILE A 418 -20.41 2.74 -4.67
C ILE A 418 -19.45 1.73 -5.29
N GLU A 419 -19.90 0.48 -5.48
CA GLU A 419 -19.12 -0.59 -6.13
C GLU A 419 -18.63 -0.14 -7.51
N ASN A 420 -19.54 0.32 -8.37
CA ASN A 420 -19.19 0.78 -9.71
C ASN A 420 -18.14 1.90 -9.68
N ARG A 421 -18.28 2.88 -8.77
CA ARG A 421 -17.29 3.97 -8.62
C ARG A 421 -15.95 3.48 -8.07
N HIS A 422 -15.94 2.42 -7.27
CA HIS A 422 -14.74 1.85 -6.69
C HIS A 422 -13.93 1.08 -7.74
N PHE A 423 -14.60 0.21 -8.50
CA PHE A 423 -13.94 -0.68 -9.45
C PHE A 423 -13.72 -0.07 -10.84
N MET A 424 -14.44 0.98 -11.24
CA MET A 424 -14.18 1.67 -12.53
C MET A 424 -12.90 2.52 -12.55
N LEU A 425 -12.25 2.76 -11.41
CA LEU A 425 -11.03 3.57 -11.34
C LEU A 425 -9.73 2.78 -11.53
N CYS A 426 -9.82 1.46 -11.67
CA CYS A 426 -8.66 0.57 -11.70
C CYS A 426 -8.33 0.13 -13.12
#